data_AF-X1JMR6-F1
#
_entry.id   AF-X1JMR6-F1
#
_cell.length_a   1.000
_cell.length_b   1.000
_cell.length_c   1.000
_cell.angle_alpha   90.00
_cell.angle_beta   90.00
_cell.angle_gamma   90.00
#
_symmetry.space_group_name_H-M   'P 1'
#
loop_
_entity.id
_entity.type
_entity.pdbx_description
1 polymer ?
#
loop_
_entity_poly.entity_id
_entity_poly.type
_entity_poly.pdbx_seq_one_letter_code
_entity_poly.pdbx_strand_id
1 'polypeptide(L)'
;RRDTAAEGERIEAALARIVEFCTEKAQSNCFLVQRDRHEEYIQLIAELVDMRMIHLVRSRTSVAHRKGQAYIAYMLDLSQYTGDRKKRELNMISIWAPEGEDQLRLAKYIYDPQPEQVELDLGD
;
A
#
# COMPACT_ATOMS: atom_id res chain seq x y z
N ARG A 1 -13.84 24.77 6.94
CA ARG A 1 -12.45 25.17 6.51
C ARG A 1 -11.36 24.63 7.45
N ARG A 2 -11.71 23.90 8.52
CA ARG A 2 -10.75 23.13 9.35
C ARG A 2 -10.64 21.67 8.91
N ASP A 3 -11.61 21.19 8.13
CA ASP A 3 -11.73 19.78 7.75
C ASP A 3 -10.65 19.33 6.77
N THR A 4 -10.29 20.17 5.78
CA THR A 4 -9.29 19.85 4.76
C THR A 4 -7.86 19.71 5.31
N ALA A 5 -7.53 20.42 6.40
CA ALA A 5 -6.19 20.32 6.99
C ALA A 5 -6.01 19.01 7.74
N ALA A 6 -6.99 18.62 8.55
CA ALA A 6 -6.99 17.34 9.26
C ALA A 6 -7.03 16.15 8.29
N GLU A 7 -7.81 16.26 7.21
CA GLU A 7 -7.85 15.27 6.14
C GLU A 7 -6.49 15.11 5.44
N GLY A 8 -5.82 16.22 5.12
CA GLY A 8 -4.47 16.18 4.56
C GLY A 8 -3.46 15.48 5.48
N GLU A 9 -3.47 15.80 6.77
CA GLU A 9 -2.59 15.16 7.76
C GLU A 9 -2.81 13.65 7.85
N ARG A 10 -4.06 13.19 7.76
CA ARG A 10 -4.44 11.78 7.76
C ARG A 10 -3.93 11.03 6.53
N ILE A 11 -4.12 11.61 5.34
CA ILE A 11 -3.62 11.06 4.08
C ILE A 11 -2.10 10.97 4.11
N GLU A 12 -1.42 12.02 4.57
CA GLU A 12 0.04 12.06 4.69
C GLU A 12 0.57 11.00 5.66
N ALA A 13 -0.07 10.83 6.82
CA ALA A 13 0.29 9.80 7.79
C ALA A 13 0.17 8.39 7.19
N ALA A 14 -0.91 8.12 6.45
CA ALA A 14 -1.13 6.84 5.81
C ALA A 14 -0.15 6.55 4.70
N LEU A 15 0.14 7.55 3.87
CA LEU A 15 1.20 7.45 2.87
C LEU A 15 2.54 7.12 3.52
N ALA A 16 2.92 7.83 4.59
CA ALA A 16 4.18 7.62 5.28
C ALA A 16 4.35 6.18 5.77
N ARG A 17 3.29 5.58 6.34
CA ARG A 17 3.32 4.18 6.80
C ARG A 17 3.37 3.17 5.67
N ILE A 18 2.66 3.41 4.56
CA ILE A 18 2.75 2.55 3.37
C ILE A 18 4.17 2.61 2.79
N VAL A 19 4.76 3.81 2.71
CA VAL A 19 6.14 3.99 2.27
C VAL A 19 7.10 3.24 3.18
N GLU A 20 7.03 3.44 4.50
CA GLU A 20 7.85 2.72 5.48
C GLU A 20 7.70 1.20 5.36
N PHE A 21 6.47 0.69 5.21
CA PHE A 21 6.25 -0.73 4.99
C PHE A 21 6.96 -1.22 3.72
N CYS A 22 6.77 -0.52 2.60
CA CYS A 22 7.37 -0.88 1.32
C CYS A 22 8.90 -0.84 1.37
N THR A 23 9.49 0.17 2.02
CA THR A 23 10.94 0.37 2.04
C THR A 23 11.66 -0.44 3.10
N GLU A 24 11.11 -0.54 4.31
CA GLU A 24 11.80 -1.13 5.46
C GLU A 24 11.38 -2.57 5.75
N LYS A 25 10.12 -2.96 5.45
CA LYS A 25 9.60 -4.30 5.79
C LYS A 25 9.52 -5.22 4.58
N ALA A 26 8.82 -4.80 3.53
CA ALA A 26 8.63 -5.56 2.30
C ALA A 26 9.87 -5.52 1.39
N GLN A 27 10.64 -4.42 1.48
CA GLN A 27 11.75 -4.08 0.59
C GLN A 27 11.34 -4.22 -0.89
N SER A 28 10.20 -3.62 -1.25
CA SER A 28 9.65 -3.67 -2.60
C SER A 28 8.79 -2.45 -2.87
N ASN A 29 8.61 -2.13 -4.15
CA ASN A 29 7.72 -1.07 -4.59
C ASN A 29 6.22 -1.45 -4.51
N CYS A 30 5.87 -2.70 -4.20
CA CYS A 30 4.49 -3.16 -4.17
C CYS A 30 4.06 -3.68 -2.79
N PHE A 31 2.76 -3.57 -2.54
CA PHE A 31 2.09 -4.08 -1.34
C PHE A 31 0.69 -4.62 -1.67
N LEU A 32 0.14 -5.39 -0.76
CA LEU A 32 -1.15 -6.05 -0.85
C LEU A 32 -2.04 -5.63 0.32
N VAL A 33 -3.28 -5.28 0.04
CA VAL A 33 -4.31 -5.01 1.05
C VAL A 33 -5.37 -6.09 0.96
N GLN A 34 -5.81 -6.66 2.08
CA GLN A 34 -6.89 -7.64 2.09
C GLN A 34 -8.20 -6.96 1.68
N ARG A 35 -8.90 -7.52 0.69
CA ARG A 35 -10.05 -6.87 0.04
C ARG A 35 -11.24 -6.60 0.97
N ASP A 36 -11.45 -7.49 1.93
CA ASP A 36 -12.63 -7.46 2.81
C ASP A 36 -12.30 -6.81 4.17
N ARG A 37 -11.23 -6.00 4.25
CA ARG A 37 -10.85 -5.20 5.43
C ARG A 37 -11.51 -3.81 5.37
N HIS A 38 -11.79 -3.25 6.56
CA HIS A 38 -12.26 -1.90 6.90
C HIS A 38 -12.57 -0.97 5.70
N GLU A 39 -13.86 -0.73 5.45
CA GLU A 39 -14.38 0.09 4.35
C GLU A 39 -13.79 1.51 4.32
N GLU A 40 -13.51 2.09 5.49
CA GLU A 40 -12.94 3.44 5.61
C GLU A 40 -11.46 3.48 5.22
N TYR A 41 -10.67 2.46 5.56
CA TYR A 41 -9.28 2.36 5.10
C TYR A 41 -9.21 2.22 3.56
N ILE A 42 -10.21 1.58 2.96
CA ILE A 42 -10.33 1.50 1.50
C ILE A 42 -10.57 2.90 0.89
N GLN A 43 -11.32 3.79 1.56
CA GLN A 43 -11.50 5.17 1.09
C GLN A 43 -10.18 5.94 1.08
N LEU A 44 -9.40 5.84 2.17
CA LEU A 44 -8.10 6.49 2.25
C LEU A 44 -7.09 5.93 1.21
N ILE A 45 -7.12 4.62 0.94
CA ILE A 45 -6.36 4.04 -0.18
C ILE A 45 -6.83 4.59 -1.54
N ALA A 46 -8.14 4.78 -1.73
CA ALA A 46 -8.67 5.36 -2.96
C ALA A 46 -8.21 6.81 -3.16
N GLU A 47 -8.17 7.62 -2.10
CA GLU A 47 -7.63 8.99 -2.15
C GLU A 47 -6.16 9.01 -2.56
N LEU A 48 -5.33 8.11 -2.00
CA LEU A 48 -3.93 7.97 -2.39
C LEU A 48 -3.75 7.55 -3.86
N VAL A 49 -4.67 6.73 -4.38
CA VAL A 49 -4.71 6.37 -5.81
C VAL A 49 -5.06 7.59 -6.67
N ASP A 50 -6.08 8.35 -6.29
CA ASP A 50 -6.53 9.55 -7.02
C ASP A 50 -5.43 10.62 -7.05
N MET A 51 -4.70 10.77 -5.95
CA MET A 51 -3.54 11.65 -5.84
C MET A 51 -2.29 11.14 -6.58
N ARG A 52 -2.32 9.92 -7.13
CA ARG A 52 -1.19 9.23 -7.77
C ARG A 52 0.02 9.03 -6.86
N MET A 53 -0.21 8.88 -5.55
CA MET A 53 0.84 8.49 -4.61
C MET A 53 1.07 6.97 -4.66
N ILE A 54 0.03 6.22 -5.02
CA ILE A 54 0.06 4.77 -5.28
C ILE A 54 -0.75 4.44 -6.54
N HIS A 55 -0.51 3.27 -7.11
CA HIS A 55 -1.14 2.80 -8.33
C HIS A 55 -1.76 1.42 -8.11
N LEU A 56 -3.02 1.23 -8.54
CA LEU A 56 -3.65 -0.08 -8.57
C LEU A 56 -2.99 -0.98 -9.61
N VAL A 57 -2.47 -2.12 -9.17
CA VAL A 57 -1.78 -3.11 -10.04
C VAL A 57 -2.71 -4.27 -10.40
N ARG A 58 -3.43 -4.79 -9.41
CA ARG A 58 -4.42 -5.88 -9.58
C ARG A 58 -5.56 -5.68 -8.59
N SER A 59 -6.79 -5.69 -9.09
CA SER A 59 -8.01 -5.59 -8.28
C SER A 59 -8.31 -6.86 -7.46
N ARG A 60 -7.68 -7.99 -7.81
CA ARG A 60 -7.83 -9.25 -7.08
C ARG A 60 -6.64 -10.18 -7.29
N THR A 61 -6.04 -10.64 -6.20
CA THR A 61 -5.03 -11.70 -6.18
C THR A 61 -5.20 -12.57 -4.93
N SER A 62 -4.49 -13.70 -4.89
CA SER A 62 -4.40 -14.58 -3.73
C SER A 62 -2.95 -14.73 -3.31
N VAL A 63 -2.73 -14.79 -2.00
CA VAL A 63 -1.40 -14.99 -1.43
C VAL A 63 -1.19 -16.48 -1.15
N ALA A 64 0.01 -16.97 -1.44
CA ALA A 64 0.39 -18.34 -1.13
C ALA A 64 0.17 -18.63 0.37
N HIS A 65 -0.40 -19.80 0.69
CA HIS A 65 -0.70 -20.22 2.07
C HIS A 65 -1.76 -19.39 2.85
N ARG A 66 -2.43 -18.41 2.22
CA ARG A 66 -3.60 -17.69 2.77
C ARG A 66 -4.87 -18.07 2.01
N LYS A 67 -5.35 -19.30 2.24
CA LYS A 67 -6.53 -19.83 1.52
C LYS A 67 -7.79 -19.05 1.90
N GLY A 68 -8.63 -18.78 0.90
CA GLY A 68 -9.93 -18.11 1.07
C GLY A 68 -9.87 -16.59 1.20
N GLN A 69 -8.68 -15.99 1.22
CA GLN A 69 -8.51 -14.54 1.30
C GLN A 69 -8.17 -13.96 -0.08
N ALA A 70 -8.81 -12.83 -0.41
CA ALA A 70 -8.54 -12.06 -1.60
C ALA A 70 -7.84 -10.76 -1.24
N TYR A 71 -6.88 -10.36 -2.06
CA TYR A 71 -6.09 -9.16 -1.86
C TYR A 71 -6.14 -8.26 -3.10
N ILE A 72 -5.97 -6.97 -2.89
CA ILE A 72 -5.75 -5.96 -3.92
C ILE A 72 -4.27 -5.60 -3.91
N ALA A 73 -3.63 -5.56 -5.07
CA ALA A 73 -2.22 -5.22 -5.20
C ALA A 73 -2.06 -3.76 -5.64
N TYR A 74 -1.18 -3.04 -4.96
CA TYR A 74 -0.83 -1.65 -5.23
C TYR A 74 0.68 -1.50 -5.39
N MET A 75 1.10 -0.45 -6.08
CA MET A 75 2.49 -0.05 -6.25
C MET A 75 2.67 1.40 -5.79
N LEU A 76 3.75 1.71 -5.07
CA LEU A 76 4.15 3.08 -4.80
C LEU A 76 4.45 3.84 -6.10
N ASP A 77 4.04 5.10 -6.18
CA ASP A 77 4.54 5.97 -7.23
C ASP A 77 6.05 6.18 -7.10
N LEU A 78 6.74 6.31 -8.23
CA LEU A 78 8.19 6.44 -8.27
C LEU A 78 8.70 7.60 -7.38
N SER A 79 7.94 8.69 -7.33
CA SER A 79 8.25 9.88 -6.51
C SER A 79 8.37 9.58 -5.01
N GLN A 80 7.71 8.53 -4.53
CA GLN A 80 7.66 8.19 -3.10
C GLN A 80 8.95 7.57 -2.57
N TYR A 81 9.84 7.11 -3.45
CA TYR A 81 11.07 6.44 -3.05
C TYR A 81 12.30 6.92 -3.85
N THR A 82 12.19 7.96 -4.69
CA THR A 82 13.33 8.58 -5.42
C THR A 82 14.34 9.32 -4.56
N GLY A 83 13.91 9.93 -3.46
CA GLY A 83 14.78 10.76 -2.61
C GLY A 83 15.74 9.95 -1.74
N ASP A 84 15.37 8.71 -1.40
CA ASP A 84 16.18 7.90 -0.50
C ASP A 84 17.29 7.18 -1.24
N ARG A 85 18.53 7.49 -0.85
CA ARG A 85 19.75 6.77 -1.24
C ARG A 85 19.70 5.26 -0.90
N LYS A 86 18.63 4.78 -0.25
CA LYS A 86 18.27 3.37 -0.02
C LYS A 86 17.79 2.62 -1.28
N LYS A 87 17.59 3.30 -2.41
CA LYS A 87 17.04 2.71 -3.65
C LYS A 87 17.79 1.52 -4.29
N ARG A 88 18.97 1.14 -3.79
CA ARG A 88 19.72 -0.02 -4.29
C ARG A 88 19.20 -1.37 -3.75
N GLU A 89 18.36 -1.38 -2.72
CA GLU A 89 17.91 -2.62 -2.06
C GLU A 89 16.43 -2.96 -2.27
N LEU A 90 15.66 -2.12 -2.96
CA LEU A 90 14.25 -2.42 -3.24
C LEU A 90 14.12 -3.46 -4.36
N ASN A 91 13.40 -4.55 -4.10
CA ASN A 91 12.97 -5.47 -5.14
C ASN A 91 11.90 -4.80 -6.01
N MET A 92 12.32 -4.33 -7.18
CA MET A 92 11.45 -3.72 -8.17
C MET A 92 10.63 -4.80 -8.87
N ILE A 93 9.36 -4.93 -8.47
CA ILE A 93 8.44 -5.85 -9.13
C ILE A 93 7.99 -5.23 -10.46
N SER A 94 8.28 -5.94 -11.55
CA SER A 94 7.76 -5.61 -12.87
C SER A 94 6.34 -6.15 -13.03
N ILE A 95 5.35 -5.26 -13.03
CA ILE A 95 3.94 -5.64 -13.16
C ILE A 95 3.50 -5.97 -14.59
N TRP A 96 4.41 -5.76 -15.55
CA TRP A 96 4.23 -6.00 -16.98
C TRP A 96 4.73 -7.37 -17.42
N ALA A 97 5.44 -8.08 -16.54
CA ALA A 97 6.03 -9.38 -16.81
C ALA A 97 5.37 -10.48 -15.95
N PRO A 98 5.16 -11.70 -16.49
CA PRO A 98 4.56 -12.80 -15.73
C PRO A 98 5.29 -13.11 -14.41
N GLU A 99 6.62 -12.98 -14.37
CA GLU A 99 7.44 -13.26 -13.19
C GLU A 99 7.15 -12.30 -12.03
N GLY A 100 6.70 -11.08 -12.33
CA GLY A 100 6.28 -10.13 -11.29
C GLY A 100 4.96 -10.52 -10.65
N GLU A 101 4.10 -11.25 -11.35
CA GLU A 101 2.82 -11.71 -10.82
C GLU A 101 3.02 -12.74 -9.71
N ASP A 102 3.91 -13.71 -9.90
CA ASP A 102 4.22 -14.69 -8.87
C ASP A 102 4.90 -14.06 -7.65
N GLN A 103 5.79 -13.08 -7.88
CA GLN A 103 6.41 -12.33 -6.78
C GLN A 103 5.36 -11.58 -5.95
N LEU A 104 4.37 -10.93 -6.57
CA LEU A 104 3.31 -10.22 -5.86
C LEU A 104 2.52 -11.10 -4.89
N ARG A 105 2.51 -12.43 -5.04
CA ARG A 105 1.69 -13.34 -4.24
C ARG A 105 2.37 -13.81 -2.95
N LEU A 106 3.47 -13.18 -2.56
CA LEU A 106 4.20 -13.48 -1.32
C LEU A 106 3.57 -12.78 -0.11
N ALA A 107 3.49 -13.50 1.01
CA ALA A 107 2.90 -12.98 2.25
C ALA A 107 3.63 -11.75 2.84
N LYS A 108 4.93 -11.58 2.53
CA LYS A 108 5.71 -10.41 2.97
C LYS A 108 5.22 -9.09 2.36
N TYR A 109 4.41 -9.14 1.30
CA TYR A 109 3.81 -7.97 0.68
C TYR A 109 2.45 -7.59 1.28
N ILE A 110 1.91 -8.38 2.22
CA ILE A 110 0.67 -8.03 2.90
C ILE A 110 0.92 -6.85 3.85
N TYR A 111 0.33 -5.72 3.52
CA TYR A 111 0.17 -4.59 4.41
C TYR A 111 -1.16 -4.73 5.16
N ASP A 112 -1.08 -4.79 6.49
CA ASP A 112 -2.24 -4.89 7.38
C ASP A 112 -2.15 -3.77 8.43
N PRO A 113 -2.88 -2.65 8.23
CA PRO A 113 -2.91 -1.58 9.22
C PRO A 113 -3.61 -2.10 10.48
N GLN A 114 -3.04 -1.80 11.66
CA GLN A 114 -3.69 -2.13 12.91
C GLN A 114 -4.94 -1.26 13.10
N PRO A 115 -5.99 -1.75 13.79
CA PRO A 115 -7.23 -0.99 14.01
C PRO A 115 -6.98 0.41 14.59
N GLU A 116 -6.06 0.54 15.54
CA GLU A 116 -5.71 1.82 16.17
C GLU A 116 -5.06 2.78 15.16
N GLN A 117 -4.33 2.24 14.18
CA GLN A 117 -3.75 3.05 13.10
C GLN A 117 -4.83 3.51 12.13
N VAL A 118 -5.81 2.65 11.84
CA VAL A 118 -6.96 3.01 11.00
C VAL A 118 -7.75 4.14 11.66
N GLU A 119 -8.00 4.06 12.97
CA GLU A 119 -8.66 5.13 13.74
C GLU A 119 -7.87 6.45 13.71
N LEU A 120 -6.55 6.41 13.93
CA LEU A 120 -5.70 7.60 13.84
C LEU A 120 -5.73 8.23 12.43
N ASP A 121 -5.88 7.41 11.40
CA ASP A 121 -5.91 7.83 10.00
C ASP A 121 -7.27 8.31 9.54
N LEU A 122 -8.31 8.06 10.32
CA LEU A 122 -9.66 8.47 9.98
C LEU A 122 -10.15 9.57 10.92
N GLY A 123 -9.52 9.73 12.09
CA GLY A 123 -9.89 10.69 13.13
C GLY A 123 -11.18 10.26 13.85
N ASP A 124 -11.24 10.51 15.17
CA ASP A 124 -12.50 10.50 15.92
C ASP A 124 -13.46 11.61 15.46
#